data_AF-A0A1B8Y4N1-F1
#
_entry.id   AF-A0A1B8Y4N1-F1
#
_cell.length_a   1.000
_cell.length_b   1.000
_cell.length_c   1.000
_cell.angle_alpha   90.00
_cell.angle_beta   90.00
_cell.angle_gamma   90.00
#
_symmetry.space_group_name_H-M   'P 1'
#
loop_
_entity.id
_entity.type
_entity.pdbx_description
1 polymer ?
#
loop_
_entity_poly.entity_id
_entity_poly.type
_entity_poly.pdbx_seq_one_letter_code
_entity_poly.pdbx_strand_id
1 'polypeptide(L)'
;MAAAQPVDTVGELSGLNGSAGNFVDGKFLSVEEVYNCLRNKPGDINEAGRRMIGYIENTIPDEFLQLGVTIPITNLQHVTIQNSMSQIMESECFCAGNYVNFTRRHHNISLSCWSVQVPPDKVEEARREAFQVVQGMVGPRNAREYEGKFNRQFANSPAFNSASRYGNFKFSLPLSDLLSEYKEQHCQGAKPEFRVLGTAMYKQEIAHIVLVHSPMATEFRDLPSVPIVGRHANPLPFVFRSQEDGKFYWRPESTADIFKMRIFENRCRMRECPMSCPYYEERGTCFHCRDTYSIWNHLILAFHLPGNEPLWIPREKLLESLSACDILEPYLREEGTKLTRQEAEEIIRNLQYILVSVSSALL
;
A
#
# COMPACT_ATOMS: atom_id res chain seq x y z
N MET A 1 19.95 20.72 -29.01
CA MET A 1 19.63 20.76 -27.57
C MET A 1 18.21 20.26 -27.43
N ALA A 2 18.05 18.98 -27.04
CA ALA A 2 16.73 18.43 -26.76
C ALA A 2 16.21 19.13 -25.51
N ALA A 3 15.14 19.90 -25.64
CA ALA A 3 14.45 20.47 -24.50
C ALA A 3 14.02 19.33 -23.58
N ALA A 4 14.41 19.39 -22.30
CA ALA A 4 13.87 18.51 -21.28
C ALA A 4 12.35 18.62 -21.35
N GLN A 5 11.67 17.50 -21.63
CA GLN A 5 10.21 17.48 -21.58
C GLN A 5 9.77 17.95 -20.18
N PRO A 6 8.70 18.75 -20.05
CA PRO A 6 8.21 19.14 -18.74
C PRO A 6 7.83 17.88 -17.97
N VAL A 7 8.64 17.56 -16.97
CA VAL A 7 8.46 16.42 -16.08
C VAL A 7 7.26 16.73 -15.18
N ASP A 8 6.28 15.82 -15.23
CA ASP A 8 5.26 15.50 -14.20
C ASP A 8 4.09 16.46 -14.03
N THR A 9 3.05 16.33 -14.86
CA THR A 9 1.79 17.02 -14.54
C THR A 9 1.16 16.33 -13.33
N VAL A 10 1.20 17.00 -12.16
CA VAL A 10 0.54 16.54 -10.95
C VAL A 10 -0.97 16.75 -11.13
N GLY A 11 -1.74 15.69 -10.96
CA GLY A 11 -3.20 15.72 -10.95
C GLY A 11 -3.74 15.63 -9.53
N GLU A 12 -4.87 16.28 -9.27
CA GLU A 12 -5.62 16.05 -8.03
C GLU A 12 -6.48 14.79 -8.17
N LEU A 13 -6.37 13.89 -7.19
CA LEU A 13 -7.26 12.73 -7.04
C LEU A 13 -8.32 13.05 -6.01
N SER A 14 -9.59 12.92 -6.38
CA SER A 14 -10.66 12.83 -5.39
C SER A 14 -10.80 11.38 -4.96
N GLY A 15 -10.38 11.08 -3.73
CA GLY A 15 -10.63 9.83 -3.05
C GLY A 15 -12.07 9.72 -2.53
N LEU A 16 -12.37 8.59 -1.90
CA LEU A 16 -13.66 8.33 -1.27
C LEU A 16 -13.93 9.38 -0.17
N ASN A 17 -15.18 9.82 -0.05
CA ASN A 17 -15.65 10.85 0.89
C ASN A 17 -15.12 12.28 0.63
N GLY A 18 -14.81 12.62 -0.63
CA GLY A 18 -14.37 13.98 -1.00
C GLY A 18 -12.96 14.32 -0.52
N SER A 19 -12.23 13.32 -0.03
CA SER A 19 -10.83 13.49 0.31
C SER A 19 -10.01 13.75 -0.96
N ALA A 20 -9.04 14.66 -0.90
CA ALA A 20 -8.23 14.99 -2.06
C ALA A 20 -6.76 14.57 -1.85
N GLY A 21 -6.16 13.97 -2.87
CA GLY A 21 -4.75 13.57 -2.94
C GLY A 21 -4.10 14.10 -4.22
N ASN A 22 -2.82 13.79 -4.41
CA ASN A 22 -2.06 14.18 -5.60
C ASN A 22 -1.64 12.92 -6.35
N PHE A 23 -1.49 13.00 -7.67
CA PHE A 23 -1.13 11.86 -8.50
C PHE A 23 -0.21 12.23 -9.63
N VAL A 24 0.74 11.34 -9.90
CA VAL A 24 1.65 11.45 -11.03
C VAL A 24 1.48 10.21 -11.91
N ASP A 25 0.99 10.45 -13.13
CA ASP A 25 0.66 9.44 -14.13
C ASP A 25 1.91 8.81 -14.75
N GLY A 26 1.86 7.49 -14.97
CA GLY A 26 2.88 6.73 -15.68
C GLY A 26 4.23 6.67 -14.97
N LYS A 27 4.33 7.03 -13.68
CA LYS A 27 5.60 7.07 -12.94
C LYS A 27 5.52 6.47 -11.55
N PHE A 28 6.56 5.72 -11.22
CA PHE A 28 6.89 5.36 -9.84
C PHE A 28 7.94 6.34 -9.34
N LEU A 29 7.53 7.19 -8.40
CA LEU A 29 8.36 8.23 -7.81
C LEU A 29 8.91 7.75 -6.46
N SER A 30 10.19 8.01 -6.23
CA SER A 30 10.80 7.88 -4.91
C SER A 30 10.21 8.89 -3.91
N VAL A 31 10.43 8.70 -2.62
CA VAL A 31 10.06 9.69 -1.58
C VAL A 31 10.67 11.06 -1.88
N GLU A 32 11.91 11.09 -2.37
CA GLU A 32 12.61 12.32 -2.75
C GLU A 32 12.01 12.96 -4.02
N GLU A 33 11.68 12.16 -5.03
CA GLU A 33 11.01 12.65 -6.24
C GLU A 33 9.61 13.16 -5.95
N VAL A 34 8.87 12.50 -5.06
CA VAL A 34 7.58 12.96 -4.53
C VAL A 34 7.75 14.31 -3.83
N TYR A 35 8.77 14.47 -2.97
CA TYR A 35 9.07 15.74 -2.33
C TYR A 35 9.34 16.85 -3.35
N ASN A 36 10.18 16.57 -4.34
CA ASN A 36 10.51 17.52 -5.40
C ASN A 36 9.30 17.87 -6.27
N CYS A 37 8.44 16.90 -6.57
CA CYS A 37 7.18 17.13 -7.30
C CYS A 37 6.26 18.08 -6.53
N LEU A 38 6.09 17.84 -5.23
CA LEU A 38 5.23 18.67 -4.39
C LEU A 38 5.84 20.05 -4.11
N ARG A 39 7.16 20.16 -3.90
CA ARG A 39 7.77 21.44 -3.56
C ARG A 39 7.81 22.41 -4.74
N ASN A 40 8.04 21.89 -5.95
CA ASN A 40 8.27 22.73 -7.14
C ASN A 40 6.98 23.12 -7.89
N LYS A 41 5.79 22.66 -7.46
CA LYS A 41 4.49 23.00 -8.08
C LYS A 41 3.43 23.47 -7.06
N PRO A 42 3.72 24.50 -6.24
CA PRO A 42 2.85 24.88 -5.11
C PRO A 42 1.44 25.32 -5.51
N GLY A 43 1.23 25.80 -6.74
CA GLY A 43 -0.06 26.26 -7.24
C GLY A 43 -1.09 25.16 -7.52
N ASP A 44 -0.65 23.92 -7.73
CA ASP A 44 -1.51 22.80 -8.13
C ASP A 44 -1.77 21.80 -6.99
N ILE A 45 -1.36 22.13 -5.76
CA ILE A 45 -1.31 21.17 -4.64
C ILE A 45 -2.41 21.46 -3.62
N ASN A 46 -3.16 20.42 -3.29
CA ASN A 46 -4.19 20.47 -2.26
C ASN A 46 -3.63 20.39 -0.82
N GLU A 47 -4.51 20.49 0.17
CA GLU A 47 -4.13 20.45 1.58
C GLU A 47 -3.42 19.15 1.98
N ALA A 48 -3.82 18.01 1.40
CA ALA A 48 -3.15 16.74 1.66
C ALA A 48 -1.71 16.73 1.16
N GLY A 49 -1.44 17.28 -0.03
CA GLY A 49 -0.07 17.40 -0.54
C GLY A 49 0.79 18.37 0.29
N ARG A 50 0.21 19.48 0.77
CA ARG A 50 0.91 20.38 1.71
C ARG A 50 1.28 19.69 3.02
N ARG A 51 0.37 18.87 3.58
CA ARG A 51 0.68 18.05 4.76
C ARG A 51 1.74 17.00 4.47
N MET A 52 1.66 16.36 3.31
CA MET A 52 2.65 15.38 2.85
C MET A 52 4.05 15.98 2.84
N ILE A 53 4.26 17.19 2.30
CA ILE A 53 5.56 17.88 2.32
C ILE A 53 6.14 17.91 3.74
N GLY A 54 5.35 18.33 4.73
CA GLY A 54 5.79 18.36 6.12
C GLY A 54 6.15 16.98 6.68
N TYR A 55 5.41 15.93 6.31
CA TYR A 55 5.78 14.55 6.68
C TYR A 55 7.10 14.14 6.01
N ILE A 56 7.29 14.44 4.72
CA ILE A 56 8.50 14.06 3.98
C ILE A 56 9.74 14.77 4.55
N GLU A 57 9.67 16.08 4.81
CA GLU A 57 10.79 16.85 5.39
C GLU A 57 11.22 16.32 6.77
N ASN A 58 10.24 15.85 7.53
CA ASN A 58 10.50 15.17 8.79
C ASN A 58 11.08 13.75 8.63
N THR A 59 11.11 13.19 7.42
CA THR A 59 11.45 11.79 7.14
C THR A 59 12.71 11.61 6.26
N ILE A 60 12.96 12.48 5.27
CA ILE A 60 14.05 12.38 4.25
C ILE A 60 15.46 12.03 4.79
N PRO A 61 15.95 12.55 5.93
CA PRO A 61 17.38 12.41 6.27
C PRO A 61 17.83 11.01 6.77
N ASP A 62 17.18 9.91 6.39
CA ASP A 62 17.46 8.60 7.01
C ASP A 62 17.79 7.48 6.01
N GLU A 63 19.07 7.12 5.94
CA GLU A 63 19.61 6.02 5.13
C GLU A 63 18.97 4.66 5.50
N PHE A 64 18.38 4.54 6.69
CA PHE A 64 17.69 3.33 7.14
C PHE A 64 16.36 3.08 6.39
N LEU A 65 15.75 4.11 5.82
CA LEU A 65 14.54 3.94 5.01
C LEU A 65 14.86 3.09 3.75
N GLN A 66 16.10 3.13 3.28
CA GLN A 66 16.53 2.48 2.05
C GLN A 66 17.28 1.16 2.28
N LEU A 67 16.89 0.37 3.30
CA LEU A 67 17.48 -0.98 3.52
C LEU A 67 17.30 -1.92 2.32
N GLY A 68 16.46 -1.54 1.36
CA GLY A 68 16.39 -2.24 0.07
C GLY A 68 15.74 -3.61 0.17
N VAL A 69 14.94 -3.80 1.22
CA VAL A 69 14.23 -5.03 1.51
C VAL A 69 13.32 -5.37 0.35
N THR A 70 13.46 -6.59 -0.14
CA THR A 70 12.71 -7.06 -1.31
C THR A 70 11.71 -8.11 -0.84
N ILE A 71 10.43 -7.83 -1.01
CA ILE A 71 9.33 -8.63 -0.47
C ILE A 71 8.57 -9.27 -1.63
N PRO A 72 8.39 -10.60 -1.65
CA PRO A 72 7.59 -11.25 -2.68
C PRO A 72 6.11 -10.87 -2.54
N ILE A 73 5.46 -10.59 -3.67
CA ILE A 73 4.02 -10.32 -3.71
C ILE A 73 3.29 -11.63 -3.96
N THR A 74 2.64 -12.16 -2.92
CA THR A 74 1.91 -13.42 -2.99
C THR A 74 0.40 -13.26 -2.82
N ASN A 75 -0.02 -12.26 -2.04
CA ASN A 75 -1.41 -12.06 -1.65
C ASN A 75 -1.81 -10.60 -1.87
N LEU A 76 -3.07 -10.43 -2.26
CA LEU A 76 -3.73 -9.15 -2.34
C LEU A 76 -4.89 -9.11 -1.36
N GLN A 77 -5.19 -7.91 -0.86
CA GLN A 77 -6.32 -7.66 0.01
C GLN A 77 -7.21 -6.54 -0.51
N HIS A 78 -8.52 -6.74 -0.35
CA HIS A 78 -9.52 -5.71 -0.52
C HIS A 78 -10.22 -5.50 0.82
N VAL A 79 -10.06 -4.32 1.41
CA VAL A 79 -10.64 -3.99 2.72
C VAL A 79 -11.80 -3.00 2.55
N THR A 80 -12.90 -3.31 3.22
CA THR A 80 -14.16 -2.62 3.02
C THR A 80 -15.01 -2.56 4.29
N ILE A 81 -16.11 -1.79 4.21
CA ILE A 81 -17.10 -1.63 5.28
C ILE A 81 -18.22 -2.65 5.15
N GLN A 82 -19.06 -2.79 6.18
CA GLN A 82 -20.12 -3.81 6.23
C GLN A 82 -21.02 -3.81 4.99
N ASN A 83 -21.56 -2.66 4.59
CA ASN A 83 -22.50 -2.57 3.46
C ASN A 83 -21.86 -3.07 2.15
N SER A 84 -20.64 -2.63 1.88
CA SER A 84 -19.91 -3.06 0.68
C SER A 84 -19.50 -4.54 0.76
N MET A 85 -19.16 -5.05 1.93
CA MET A 85 -18.93 -6.48 2.12
C MET A 85 -20.19 -7.29 1.82
N SER A 86 -21.36 -6.89 2.33
CA SER A 86 -22.63 -7.55 2.04
C SER A 86 -22.93 -7.55 0.53
N GLN A 87 -22.72 -6.42 -0.14
CA GLN A 87 -22.91 -6.32 -1.60
C GLN A 87 -21.97 -7.25 -2.38
N ILE A 88 -20.70 -7.34 -2.00
CA ILE A 88 -19.74 -8.27 -2.62
C ILE A 88 -20.18 -9.72 -2.40
N MET A 89 -20.65 -10.06 -1.19
CA MET A 89 -21.11 -11.41 -0.85
C MET A 89 -22.42 -11.82 -1.55
N GLU A 90 -23.28 -10.85 -1.86
CA GLU A 90 -24.54 -11.06 -2.58
C GLU A 90 -24.35 -11.13 -4.09
N SER A 91 -23.47 -10.28 -4.63
CA SER A 91 -23.20 -10.20 -6.07
C SER A 91 -22.08 -11.12 -6.55
N GLU A 92 -21.30 -11.69 -5.63
CA GLU A 92 -20.14 -12.55 -5.92
C GLU A 92 -19.08 -11.89 -6.82
N CYS A 93 -19.02 -10.55 -6.78
CA CYS A 93 -18.18 -9.80 -7.69
C CYS A 93 -17.60 -8.53 -7.06
N PHE A 94 -16.47 -8.09 -7.63
CA PHE A 94 -15.85 -6.81 -7.33
C PHE A 94 -16.10 -5.87 -8.51
N CYS A 95 -16.95 -4.88 -8.27
CA CYS A 95 -17.20 -3.80 -9.22
C CYS A 95 -16.08 -2.76 -9.16
N ALA A 96 -15.98 -1.94 -10.22
CA ALA A 96 -15.13 -0.77 -10.16
C ALA A 96 -15.60 0.16 -9.05
N GLY A 97 -14.65 0.77 -8.33
CA GLY A 97 -14.99 1.87 -7.44
C GLY A 97 -15.60 3.03 -8.23
N ASN A 98 -16.40 3.89 -7.56
CA ASN A 98 -16.88 5.14 -8.16
C ASN A 98 -15.70 5.86 -8.82
N TYR A 99 -15.88 6.30 -10.08
CA TYR A 99 -14.88 6.91 -10.95
C TYR A 99 -13.87 7.75 -10.18
N VAL A 100 -12.75 7.16 -9.79
CA VAL A 100 -11.59 7.94 -9.38
C VAL A 100 -10.97 8.35 -10.71
N ASN A 101 -11.02 9.65 -11.01
CA ASN A 101 -10.32 10.21 -12.15
C ASN A 101 -8.81 10.08 -11.87
N PHE A 102 -8.27 8.88 -12.07
CA PHE A 102 -6.90 8.56 -11.71
C PHE A 102 -5.93 9.40 -12.52
N THR A 103 -6.22 9.60 -13.82
CA THR A 103 -5.29 10.33 -14.68
C THR A 103 -6.00 11.27 -15.65
N ARG A 104 -5.28 12.33 -16.07
CA ARG A 104 -5.72 13.27 -17.12
C ARG A 104 -5.64 12.67 -18.53
N ARG A 105 -4.94 11.54 -18.70
CA ARG A 105 -4.73 10.89 -20.00
C ARG A 105 -5.66 9.70 -20.19
N HIS A 106 -6.06 9.08 -19.09
CA HIS A 106 -6.96 7.94 -19.08
C HIS A 106 -8.15 8.26 -18.18
N HIS A 107 -9.12 8.98 -18.75
CA HIS A 107 -10.37 9.33 -18.09
C HIS A 107 -11.35 8.15 -18.12
N ASN A 108 -12.22 8.09 -17.11
CA ASN A 108 -13.30 7.10 -17.01
C ASN A 108 -12.82 5.63 -17.04
N ILE A 109 -11.61 5.36 -16.56
CA ILE A 109 -11.18 3.97 -16.38
C ILE A 109 -11.90 3.39 -15.17
N SER A 110 -12.47 2.21 -15.36
CA SER A 110 -13.10 1.42 -14.31
C SER A 110 -12.05 0.50 -13.69
N LEU A 111 -11.71 0.75 -12.42
CA LEU A 111 -10.66 0.01 -11.71
C LEU A 111 -11.19 -0.64 -10.43
N SER A 112 -10.80 -1.89 -10.21
CA SER A 112 -10.87 -2.55 -8.90
C SER A 112 -9.49 -2.51 -8.24
N CYS A 113 -9.34 -1.75 -7.16
CA CYS A 113 -8.07 -1.58 -6.45
C CYS A 113 -7.90 -2.62 -5.34
N TRP A 114 -6.72 -3.22 -5.32
CA TRP A 114 -6.32 -4.23 -4.35
C TRP A 114 -4.96 -3.88 -3.75
N SER A 115 -4.88 -3.82 -2.43
CA SER A 115 -3.64 -3.58 -1.71
C SER A 115 -2.81 -4.85 -1.65
N VAL A 116 -1.49 -4.75 -1.72
CA VAL A 116 -0.62 -5.89 -1.39
C VAL A 116 -0.76 -6.24 0.08
N GLN A 117 -0.95 -7.51 0.36
CA GLN A 117 -0.90 -8.06 1.70
C GLN A 117 0.42 -8.80 1.87
N VAL A 118 1.23 -8.39 2.85
CA VAL A 118 2.48 -9.07 3.16
C VAL A 118 2.25 -10.05 4.31
N PRO A 119 2.41 -11.37 4.08
CA PRO A 119 2.25 -12.36 5.13
C PRO A 119 3.26 -12.18 6.29
N PRO A 120 2.89 -12.49 7.54
CA PRO A 120 3.79 -12.31 8.69
C PRO A 120 5.12 -13.05 8.59
N ASP A 121 5.16 -14.24 7.97
CA ASP A 121 6.39 -14.98 7.71
C ASP A 121 7.32 -14.22 6.75
N LYS A 122 6.76 -13.54 5.74
CA LYS A 122 7.53 -12.71 4.80
C LYS A 122 8.03 -11.42 5.43
N VAL A 123 7.26 -10.82 6.33
CA VAL A 123 7.74 -9.72 7.17
C VAL A 123 8.92 -10.16 8.02
N GLU A 124 8.84 -11.34 8.61
CA GLU A 124 9.87 -11.88 9.49
C GLU A 124 11.16 -12.25 8.72
N GLU A 125 11.05 -12.86 7.54
CA GLU A 125 12.19 -13.11 6.63
C GLU A 125 12.88 -11.79 6.26
N ALA A 126 12.09 -10.82 5.78
CA ALA A 126 12.54 -9.48 5.43
C ALA A 126 13.24 -8.76 6.60
N ARG A 127 12.71 -8.91 7.82
CA ARG A 127 13.27 -8.32 9.04
C ARG A 127 14.67 -8.85 9.33
N ARG A 128 14.89 -10.16 9.17
CA ARG A 128 16.21 -10.78 9.42
C ARG A 128 17.24 -10.31 8.41
N GLU A 129 16.90 -10.29 7.13
CA GLU A 129 17.79 -9.79 6.07
C GLU A 129 18.17 -8.33 6.30
N ALA A 130 17.17 -7.49 6.57
CA ALA A 130 17.36 -6.08 6.88
C ALA A 130 18.24 -5.88 8.12
N PHE A 131 18.04 -6.69 9.17
CA PHE A 131 18.84 -6.60 10.37
C PHE A 131 20.30 -6.99 10.15
N GLN A 132 20.61 -7.96 9.27
CA GLN A 132 21.99 -8.30 8.91
C GLN A 132 22.73 -7.13 8.27
N VAL A 133 22.07 -6.39 7.38
CA VAL A 133 22.62 -5.16 6.77
C VAL A 133 22.93 -4.13 7.86
N VAL A 134 21.98 -3.91 8.76
CA VAL A 134 22.14 -2.97 9.89
C VAL A 134 23.25 -3.39 10.84
N GLN A 135 23.40 -4.68 11.14
CA GLN A 135 24.51 -5.21 11.94
C GLN A 135 25.87 -4.91 11.30
N GLY A 136 25.97 -4.98 9.97
CA GLY A 136 27.18 -4.61 9.24
C GLY A 136 27.56 -3.13 9.36
N MET A 137 26.58 -2.25 9.64
CA MET A 137 26.78 -0.80 9.77
C MET A 137 27.19 -0.36 11.18
N VAL A 138 27.13 -1.26 12.17
CA VAL A 138 27.20 -0.88 13.58
C VAL A 138 28.13 -1.80 14.39
N GLY A 139 28.93 -1.21 15.29
CA GLY A 139 29.90 -1.95 16.10
C GLY A 139 29.27 -2.97 17.08
N PRO A 140 29.95 -4.09 17.40
CA PRO A 140 29.38 -5.20 18.19
C PRO A 140 28.88 -4.83 19.59
N ARG A 141 29.49 -3.81 20.21
CA ARG A 141 29.19 -3.38 21.59
C ARG A 141 27.76 -2.88 21.80
N ASN A 142 27.09 -2.45 20.74
CA ASN A 142 25.76 -1.86 20.83
C ASN A 142 24.68 -2.73 20.14
N ALA A 143 25.05 -3.87 19.55
CA ALA A 143 24.18 -4.67 18.68
C ALA A 143 22.86 -5.12 19.35
N ARG A 144 22.91 -5.48 20.64
CA ARG A 144 21.75 -6.00 21.39
C ARG A 144 20.68 -4.93 21.64
N GLU A 145 21.08 -3.70 21.96
CA GLU A 145 20.13 -2.61 22.18
C GLU A 145 19.50 -2.17 20.84
N TYR A 146 20.27 -2.23 19.76
CA TYR A 146 19.80 -1.91 18.42
C TYR A 146 18.82 -2.93 17.87
N GLU A 147 19.03 -4.22 18.13
CA GLU A 147 18.08 -5.26 17.75
C GLU A 147 16.67 -4.98 18.31
N GLY A 148 16.57 -4.68 19.60
CA GLY A 148 15.28 -4.38 20.24
C GLY A 148 14.63 -3.08 19.74
N LYS A 149 15.41 -2.10 19.28
CA LYS A 149 14.90 -0.85 18.69
C LYS A 149 14.50 -1.01 17.23
N PHE A 150 15.29 -1.76 16.47
CA PHE A 150 15.05 -2.16 15.09
C PHE A 150 13.75 -2.96 14.98
N ASN A 151 13.60 -4.01 15.80
CA ASN A 151 12.44 -4.90 15.76
C ASN A 151 11.12 -4.19 16.08
N ARG A 152 11.15 -3.11 16.88
CA ARG A 152 9.94 -2.32 17.20
C ARG A 152 9.50 -1.38 16.07
N GLN A 153 10.39 -1.09 15.12
CA GLN A 153 10.18 -0.10 14.05
C GLN A 153 10.11 -0.75 12.67
N PHE A 154 10.65 -1.95 12.50
CA PHE A 154 10.61 -2.65 11.22
C PHE A 154 9.19 -3.08 10.86
N ALA A 155 8.75 -2.76 9.64
CA ALA A 155 7.48 -3.22 9.08
C ALA A 155 6.27 -3.03 10.01
N ASN A 156 6.19 -1.88 10.70
CA ASN A 156 5.07 -1.54 11.56
C ASN A 156 4.12 -0.51 10.94
N SER A 157 4.38 -0.05 9.70
CA SER A 157 3.47 0.82 8.96
C SER A 157 2.14 0.14 8.61
N PRO A 158 1.08 0.90 8.29
CA PRO A 158 -0.22 0.34 7.90
C PRO A 158 -0.16 -0.73 6.80
N ALA A 159 0.80 -0.64 5.86
CA ALA A 159 0.94 -1.62 4.77
C ALA A 159 1.36 -3.03 5.25
N PHE A 160 1.94 -3.14 6.45
CA PHE A 160 2.36 -4.39 7.07
C PHE A 160 1.52 -4.76 8.30
N ASN A 161 0.51 -3.96 8.63
CA ASN A 161 -0.34 -4.18 9.78
C ASN A 161 -1.51 -5.11 9.42
N SER A 162 -1.93 -5.94 10.36
CA SER A 162 -3.12 -6.78 10.21
C SER A 162 -4.43 -5.98 10.33
N ALA A 163 -4.39 -4.85 11.04
CA ALA A 163 -5.45 -3.85 11.16
C ALA A 163 -5.52 -2.97 9.90
N SER A 164 -6.66 -2.31 9.68
CA SER A 164 -6.92 -1.53 8.47
C SER A 164 -7.48 -0.14 8.78
N ARG A 165 -7.14 0.82 7.92
CA ARG A 165 -7.72 2.17 7.92
C ARG A 165 -8.97 2.29 7.06
N TYR A 166 -9.28 1.27 6.27
CA TYR A 166 -10.29 1.36 5.19
C TYR A 166 -11.61 0.63 5.51
N GLY A 167 -11.66 -0.12 6.62
CA GLY A 167 -12.82 -0.90 7.05
C GLY A 167 -12.42 -2.13 7.88
N ASN A 168 -13.42 -2.86 8.37
CA ASN A 168 -13.20 -4.05 9.19
C ASN A 168 -13.20 -5.36 8.41
N PHE A 169 -13.78 -5.39 7.21
CA PHE A 169 -13.98 -6.60 6.44
C PHE A 169 -12.92 -6.71 5.35
N LYS A 170 -12.11 -7.76 5.40
CA LYS A 170 -10.95 -7.95 4.55
C LYS A 170 -11.09 -9.24 3.75
N PHE A 171 -11.15 -9.11 2.43
CA PHE A 171 -11.00 -10.22 1.49
C PHE A 171 -9.51 -10.38 1.16
N SER A 172 -8.92 -11.52 1.48
CA SER A 172 -7.50 -11.84 1.26
C SER A 172 -7.35 -12.98 0.27
N LEU A 173 -6.89 -12.71 -0.95
CA LEU A 173 -6.80 -13.70 -2.03
C LEU A 173 -5.36 -13.85 -2.54
N PRO A 174 -4.93 -15.06 -2.93
CA PRO A 174 -3.67 -15.23 -3.64
C PRO A 174 -3.65 -14.40 -4.94
N LEU A 175 -2.52 -13.76 -5.23
CA LEU A 175 -2.34 -13.01 -6.47
C LEU A 175 -2.53 -13.94 -7.70
N SER A 176 -2.07 -15.19 -7.61
CA SER A 176 -2.25 -16.19 -8.66
C SER A 176 -3.71 -16.43 -9.01
N ASP A 177 -4.58 -16.46 -7.99
CA ASP A 177 -5.99 -16.79 -8.15
C ASP A 177 -6.70 -15.61 -8.80
N LEU A 178 -6.48 -14.39 -8.28
CA LEU A 178 -7.01 -13.17 -8.89
C LEU A 178 -6.57 -12.98 -10.34
N LEU A 179 -5.29 -13.24 -10.65
CA LEU A 179 -4.79 -13.17 -12.02
C LEU A 179 -5.38 -14.25 -12.93
N SER A 180 -5.68 -15.43 -12.37
CA SER A 180 -6.31 -16.52 -13.12
C SER A 180 -7.77 -16.19 -13.44
N GLU A 181 -8.54 -15.74 -12.45
CA GLU A 181 -9.93 -15.30 -12.66
C GLU A 181 -9.99 -14.13 -13.66
N TYR A 182 -9.12 -13.14 -13.50
CA TYR A 182 -9.04 -12.00 -14.42
C TYR A 182 -8.64 -12.41 -15.85
N LYS A 183 -7.72 -13.38 -15.99
CA LYS A 183 -7.29 -13.91 -17.28
C LYS A 183 -8.45 -14.55 -18.05
N GLU A 184 -9.25 -15.37 -17.37
CA GLU A 184 -10.38 -16.06 -18.00
C GLU A 184 -11.51 -15.08 -18.33
N GLN A 185 -11.83 -14.16 -17.41
CA GLN A 185 -12.99 -13.26 -17.55
C GLN A 185 -12.73 -12.07 -18.46
N HIS A 186 -11.54 -11.45 -18.38
CA HIS A 186 -11.25 -10.15 -19.02
C HIS A 186 -10.15 -10.22 -20.09
N CYS A 187 -9.41 -11.33 -20.17
CA CYS A 187 -8.28 -11.47 -21.11
C CYS A 187 -8.48 -12.56 -22.17
N GLN A 188 -9.65 -13.19 -22.27
CA GLN A 188 -9.91 -14.29 -23.22
C GLN A 188 -8.86 -15.41 -23.13
N GLY A 189 -8.38 -15.72 -21.92
CA GLY A 189 -7.33 -16.71 -21.70
C GLY A 189 -5.92 -16.25 -22.08
N ALA A 190 -5.71 -15.00 -22.49
CA ALA A 190 -4.38 -14.42 -22.65
C ALA A 190 -3.81 -13.96 -21.30
N LYS A 191 -2.47 -13.91 -21.18
CA LYS A 191 -1.83 -13.44 -19.95
C LYS A 191 -2.08 -11.94 -19.75
N PRO A 192 -2.51 -11.48 -18.55
CA PRO A 192 -2.66 -10.06 -18.26
C PRO A 192 -1.33 -9.30 -18.43
N GLU A 193 -1.42 -8.03 -18.83
CA GLU A 193 -0.30 -7.09 -18.89
C GLU A 193 -0.23 -6.25 -17.63
N PHE A 194 0.98 -5.80 -17.30
CA PHE A 194 1.28 -5.03 -16.10
C PHE A 194 1.99 -3.74 -16.44
N ARG A 195 1.40 -2.62 -16.06
CA ARG A 195 1.94 -1.28 -16.35
C ARG A 195 2.00 -0.43 -15.10
N VAL A 196 2.91 0.53 -15.12
CA VAL A 196 3.02 1.58 -14.12
C VAL A 196 1.88 2.54 -14.37
N LEU A 197 0.84 2.51 -13.54
CA LEU A 197 -0.25 3.48 -13.63
C LEU A 197 0.22 4.83 -13.08
N GLY A 198 0.94 4.80 -11.96
CA GLY A 198 1.46 6.03 -11.38
C GLY A 198 1.72 5.93 -9.88
N THR A 199 1.96 7.11 -9.29
CA THR A 199 2.16 7.29 -7.86
C THR A 199 1.10 8.24 -7.31
N ALA A 200 0.30 7.75 -6.37
CA ALA A 200 -0.66 8.54 -5.62
C ALA A 200 -0.08 8.95 -4.26
N MET A 201 -0.35 10.18 -3.84
CA MET A 201 0.10 10.75 -2.58
C MET A 201 -1.11 11.28 -1.83
N TYR A 202 -1.43 10.68 -0.68
CA TYR A 202 -2.58 11.07 0.11
C TYR A 202 -2.29 10.98 1.60
N LYS A 203 -2.41 12.12 2.29
CA LYS A 203 -2.06 12.26 3.72
C LYS A 203 -0.64 11.79 4.01
N GLN A 204 -0.46 10.58 4.53
CA GLN A 204 0.83 9.98 4.92
C GLN A 204 1.18 8.76 4.04
N GLU A 205 0.39 8.51 3.00
CA GLU A 205 0.50 7.35 2.11
C GLU A 205 1.10 7.77 0.76
N ILE A 206 2.21 7.14 0.37
CA ILE A 206 2.67 7.10 -1.02
C ILE A 206 2.29 5.74 -1.58
N ALA A 207 1.29 5.70 -2.45
CA ALA A 207 0.84 4.49 -3.10
C ALA A 207 1.40 4.38 -4.52
N HIS A 208 2.18 3.33 -4.77
CA HIS A 208 2.58 2.93 -6.12
C HIS A 208 1.48 2.03 -6.69
N ILE A 209 0.99 2.37 -7.88
CA ILE A 209 -0.14 1.67 -8.50
C ILE A 209 0.31 0.96 -9.77
N VAL A 210 0.18 -0.38 -9.75
CA VAL A 210 0.36 -1.23 -10.93
C VAL A 210 -1.01 -1.44 -11.57
N LEU A 211 -1.15 -1.06 -12.83
CA LEU A 211 -2.30 -1.42 -13.65
C LEU A 211 -2.17 -2.88 -14.08
N VAL A 212 -3.21 -3.66 -13.85
CA VAL A 212 -3.41 -4.99 -14.43
C VAL A 212 -4.49 -4.84 -15.51
N HIS A 213 -4.16 -5.13 -16.76
CA HIS A 213 -5.12 -5.00 -17.85
C HIS A 213 -5.02 -6.14 -18.87
N SER A 214 -6.10 -6.31 -19.64
CA SER A 214 -6.12 -7.21 -20.79
C SER A 214 -5.09 -6.78 -21.84
N PRO A 215 -4.34 -7.71 -22.46
CA PRO A 215 -3.44 -7.38 -23.57
C PRO A 215 -4.18 -6.80 -24.79
N MET A 216 -5.50 -6.97 -24.86
CA MET A 216 -6.34 -6.40 -25.92
C MET A 216 -6.67 -4.92 -25.68
N ALA A 217 -6.49 -4.41 -24.45
CA ALA A 217 -6.69 -3.02 -24.11
C ALA A 217 -5.50 -2.17 -24.61
N THR A 218 -5.69 -1.51 -25.75
CA THR A 218 -4.63 -0.73 -26.43
C THR A 218 -4.45 0.68 -25.87
N GLU A 219 -5.43 1.17 -25.12
CA GLU A 219 -5.50 2.49 -24.52
C GLU A 219 -4.44 2.75 -23.43
N PHE A 220 -3.76 1.70 -22.95
CA PHE A 220 -2.71 1.79 -21.93
C PHE A 220 -1.28 1.62 -22.49
N ARG A 221 -1.13 1.56 -23.82
CA ARG A 221 0.17 1.26 -24.46
C ARG A 221 1.26 2.30 -24.17
N ASP A 222 0.88 3.53 -23.88
CA ASP A 222 1.76 4.64 -23.52
C ASP A 222 2.25 4.56 -22.07
N LEU A 223 1.58 3.81 -21.19
CA LEU A 223 2.04 3.58 -19.82
C LEU A 223 3.27 2.65 -19.82
N PRO A 224 4.31 2.92 -19.01
CA PRO A 224 5.48 2.07 -18.92
C PRO A 224 5.14 0.66 -18.42
N SER A 225 5.77 -0.38 -18.98
CA SER A 225 5.64 -1.74 -18.45
C SER A 225 6.36 -1.88 -17.10
N VAL A 226 5.85 -2.75 -16.22
CA VAL A 226 6.58 -3.17 -15.03
C VAL A 226 7.84 -3.93 -15.46
N PRO A 227 9.05 -3.54 -15.01
CA PRO A 227 10.28 -4.14 -15.53
C PRO A 227 10.50 -5.56 -15.03
N ILE A 228 11.25 -6.31 -15.83
CA ILE A 228 11.69 -7.67 -15.51
C ILE A 228 13.21 -7.63 -15.30
N VAL A 229 13.65 -7.78 -14.05
CA VAL A 229 15.07 -7.67 -13.67
C VAL A 229 15.47 -8.81 -12.74
N GLY A 230 16.78 -9.01 -12.53
CA GLY A 230 17.26 -9.99 -11.56
C GLY A 230 16.85 -9.64 -10.12
N ARG A 231 16.61 -10.64 -9.28
CA ARG A 231 16.06 -10.45 -7.92
C ARG A 231 16.88 -9.50 -7.04
N HIS A 232 18.20 -9.53 -7.18
CA HIS A 232 19.13 -8.69 -6.41
C HIS A 232 19.47 -7.36 -7.09
N ALA A 233 18.84 -7.06 -8.23
CA ALA A 233 18.94 -5.73 -8.80
C ALA A 233 18.33 -4.72 -7.82
N ASN A 234 18.82 -3.48 -7.86
CA ASN A 234 18.19 -2.34 -7.19
C ASN A 234 17.47 -1.49 -8.25
N PRO A 235 16.46 -2.03 -8.96
CA PRO A 235 15.80 -1.27 -9.99
C PRO A 235 15.04 -0.12 -9.34
N LEU A 236 15.20 1.08 -9.88
CA LEU A 236 14.02 1.92 -10.01
C LEU A 236 13.26 1.37 -11.21
N PRO A 237 11.98 1.00 -11.04
CA PRO A 237 11.12 1.30 -9.90
C PRO A 237 11.02 0.17 -8.84
N PHE A 238 10.46 0.54 -7.68
CA PHE A 238 10.24 -0.27 -6.48
C PHE A 238 9.37 -1.53 -6.65
N VAL A 239 8.85 -1.78 -7.85
CA VAL A 239 8.03 -2.95 -8.16
C VAL A 239 8.54 -3.54 -9.46
N PHE A 240 8.82 -4.84 -9.44
CA PHE A 240 9.39 -5.52 -10.59
C PHE A 240 9.01 -6.99 -10.61
N ARG A 241 9.27 -7.64 -11.75
CA ARG A 241 9.21 -9.08 -11.88
C ARG A 241 10.62 -9.67 -11.91
N SER A 242 10.84 -10.74 -11.18
CA SER A 242 12.12 -11.46 -11.20
C SER A 242 12.31 -12.17 -12.53
N GLN A 243 13.50 -12.05 -13.13
CA GLN A 243 13.88 -12.83 -14.32
C GLN A 243 14.02 -14.33 -14.00
N GLU A 244 14.38 -14.66 -12.77
CA GLU A 244 14.67 -16.01 -12.31
C GLU A 244 13.41 -16.85 -12.10
N ASP A 245 12.35 -16.29 -11.51
CA ASP A 245 11.12 -17.03 -11.20
C ASP A 245 9.84 -16.41 -11.77
N GLY A 246 9.93 -15.25 -12.42
CA GLY A 246 8.81 -14.54 -13.02
C GLY A 246 7.83 -13.91 -12.04
N LYS A 247 8.08 -14.01 -10.72
CA LYS A 247 7.21 -13.51 -9.64
C LYS A 247 7.38 -12.01 -9.42
N PHE A 248 6.37 -11.41 -8.80
CA PHE A 248 6.39 -10.01 -8.43
C PHE A 248 7.10 -9.78 -7.11
N TYR A 249 7.83 -8.67 -7.06
CA TYR A 249 8.52 -8.20 -5.89
C TYR A 249 8.23 -6.72 -5.65
N TRP A 250 8.17 -6.36 -4.37
CA TRP A 250 8.03 -4.99 -3.90
C TRP A 250 9.21 -4.63 -3.02
N ARG A 251 9.80 -3.47 -3.28
CA ARG A 251 10.92 -2.89 -2.55
C ARG A 251 10.50 -1.54 -1.96
N PRO A 252 9.78 -1.51 -0.82
CA PRO A 252 9.38 -0.26 -0.19
C PRO A 252 10.60 0.57 0.21
N GLU A 253 10.49 1.88 0.06
CA GLU A 253 11.45 2.86 0.61
C GLU A 253 11.19 3.15 2.08
N SER A 254 10.09 2.67 2.65
CA SER A 254 9.77 2.82 4.07
C SER A 254 8.85 1.70 4.51
N THR A 255 9.25 0.99 5.57
CA THR A 255 8.45 -0.06 6.20
C THR A 255 7.84 0.41 7.53
N ALA A 256 8.25 1.55 8.05
CA ALA A 256 7.95 2.02 9.40
C ALA A 256 6.84 3.10 9.45
N ASP A 257 5.95 3.01 10.44
CA ASP A 257 4.92 4.01 10.77
C ASP A 257 5.51 5.27 11.40
N ILE A 258 6.44 5.08 12.34
CA ILE A 258 7.17 6.15 13.01
C ILE A 258 8.64 5.77 13.06
N PHE A 259 9.49 6.60 12.44
CA PHE A 259 10.92 6.38 12.45
C PHE A 259 11.62 7.30 13.47
N LYS A 260 12.03 6.70 14.59
CA LYS A 260 12.74 7.38 15.69
C LYS A 260 14.22 7.06 15.72
N MET A 261 14.68 6.04 15.01
CA MET A 261 16.09 5.67 14.96
C MET A 261 16.81 6.51 13.89
N ARG A 262 18.10 6.78 14.05
CA ARG A 262 18.99 7.29 12.98
C ARG A 262 20.30 6.54 13.09
N ILE A 263 20.75 5.93 12.00
CA ILE A 263 22.04 5.24 11.95
C ILE A 263 23.02 6.13 11.19
N PHE A 264 24.13 6.45 11.83
CA PHE A 264 25.29 7.09 11.23
C PHE A 264 26.49 6.16 11.42
N GLU A 265 27.55 6.32 10.62
CA GLU A 265 28.78 5.55 10.75
C GLU A 265 29.21 5.42 12.23
N ASN A 266 29.20 4.20 12.75
CA ASN A 266 29.57 3.83 14.12
C ASN A 266 28.71 4.43 15.26
N ARG A 267 27.55 5.05 14.97
CA ARG A 267 26.63 5.57 15.98
C ARG A 267 25.18 5.42 15.52
N CYS A 268 24.37 4.70 16.28
CA CYS A 268 22.93 4.83 16.16
C CYS A 268 22.37 5.66 17.33
N ARG A 269 21.63 6.71 16.99
CA ARG A 269 20.96 7.62 17.92
C ARG A 269 19.46 7.49 17.71
N MET A 270 18.71 7.44 18.79
CA MET A 270 17.28 7.75 18.69
C MET A 270 17.16 9.27 18.50
N ARG A 271 16.09 9.76 17.86
CA ARG A 271 15.62 11.12 18.10
C ARG A 271 15.30 11.23 19.59
N GLU A 272 16.24 11.76 20.34
CA GLU A 272 16.05 12.11 21.74
C GLU A 272 15.23 13.41 21.80
N CYS A 273 14.28 13.50 22.74
CA CYS A 273 13.81 14.83 23.12
C CYS A 273 15.04 15.61 23.60
N PRO A 274 15.21 16.91 23.27
CA PRO A 274 16.29 17.70 23.86
C PRO A 274 16.34 17.49 25.37
N MET A 275 17.50 17.30 25.99
CA MET A 275 17.61 17.05 27.44
C MET A 275 16.93 18.13 28.31
N SER A 276 16.69 19.32 27.75
CA SER A 276 15.98 20.45 28.37
C SER A 276 14.45 20.43 28.16
N CYS A 277 13.87 19.31 27.73
CA CYS A 277 12.49 19.14 27.32
C CYS A 277 11.54 19.04 28.53
N PRO A 278 10.81 20.12 28.89
CA PRO A 278 10.07 20.20 30.15
C PRO A 278 8.91 19.18 30.23
N TYR A 279 8.44 18.70 29.08
CA TYR A 279 7.30 17.80 28.98
C TYR A 279 7.64 16.32 29.24
N TYR A 280 8.90 15.90 29.03
CA TYR A 280 9.26 14.48 29.14
C TYR A 280 9.37 14.02 30.59
N GLU A 281 9.91 14.86 31.48
CA GLU A 281 10.06 14.55 32.91
C GLU A 281 8.70 14.48 33.65
N GLU A 282 7.73 15.32 33.28
CA GLU A 282 6.44 15.40 33.99
C GLU A 282 5.37 14.42 33.48
N ARG A 283 5.39 14.06 32.19
CA ARG A 283 4.25 13.37 31.55
C ARG A 283 4.60 12.09 30.80
N GLY A 284 5.88 11.69 30.76
CA GLY A 284 6.34 10.52 30.02
C GLY A 284 6.10 10.59 28.49
N THR A 285 5.70 11.75 27.97
CA THR A 285 5.43 12.01 26.54
C THR A 285 5.87 13.44 26.20
N CYS A 286 6.36 13.67 24.98
CA CYS A 286 6.78 15.00 24.55
C CYS A 286 6.15 15.42 23.20
N PHE A 287 5.75 16.68 23.09
CA PHE A 287 5.32 17.33 21.85
C PHE A 287 6.37 17.35 20.72
N HIS A 288 7.68 17.44 21.00
CA HIS A 288 8.74 17.31 19.97
C HIS A 288 8.72 15.95 19.24
N CYS A 289 8.14 14.92 19.86
CA CYS A 289 7.98 13.58 19.29
C CYS A 289 6.54 13.28 18.86
N ARG A 290 5.58 14.21 19.06
CA ARG A 290 4.18 14.03 18.64
C ARG A 290 4.00 14.27 17.14
N ASP A 291 4.90 15.04 16.52
CA ASP A 291 4.79 15.40 15.09
C ASP A 291 5.76 14.60 14.19
N THR A 292 6.49 13.62 14.74
CA THR A 292 7.35 12.73 13.95
C THR A 292 6.51 11.63 13.31
N TYR A 293 5.73 11.98 12.29
CA TYR A 293 5.01 11.01 11.48
C TYR A 293 5.87 10.63 10.27
N SER A 294 6.02 9.33 10.01
CA SER A 294 6.66 8.86 8.79
C SER A 294 5.66 8.83 7.65
N ILE A 295 6.21 8.82 6.44
CA ILE A 295 5.50 8.38 5.26
C ILE A 295 5.80 6.91 5.06
N TRP A 296 4.80 6.16 4.65
CA TRP A 296 5.00 4.77 4.26
C TRP A 296 4.56 4.54 2.83
N ASN A 297 5.23 3.57 2.21
CA ASN A 297 4.86 3.10 0.90
C ASN A 297 3.70 2.11 1.00
N HIS A 298 2.85 2.17 0.01
CA HIS A 298 1.75 1.25 -0.19
C HIS A 298 1.83 0.78 -1.64
N LEU A 299 1.60 -0.51 -1.89
CA LEU A 299 1.52 -1.04 -3.25
C LEU A 299 0.10 -1.50 -3.55
N ILE A 300 -0.44 -1.00 -4.66
CA ILE A 300 -1.78 -1.29 -5.14
C ILE A 300 -1.69 -1.96 -6.52
N LEU A 301 -2.40 -3.06 -6.70
CA LEU A 301 -2.71 -3.62 -8.00
C LEU A 301 -4.14 -3.22 -8.38
N ALA A 302 -4.27 -2.43 -9.45
CA ALA A 302 -5.54 -1.95 -9.96
C ALA A 302 -5.93 -2.73 -11.21
N PHE A 303 -6.99 -3.53 -11.10
CA PHE A 303 -7.50 -4.34 -12.21
C PHE A 303 -8.44 -3.51 -13.06
N HIS A 304 -8.15 -3.42 -14.36
CA HIS A 304 -9.02 -2.76 -15.33
C HIS A 304 -10.28 -3.59 -15.62
N LEU A 305 -11.45 -2.99 -15.44
CA LEU A 305 -12.75 -3.61 -15.64
C LEU A 305 -13.43 -3.00 -16.88
N PRO A 306 -13.10 -3.49 -18.10
CA PRO A 306 -13.58 -2.91 -19.34
C PRO A 306 -15.11 -2.86 -19.38
N GLY A 307 -15.68 -1.72 -19.77
CA GLY A 307 -17.14 -1.55 -19.82
C GLY A 307 -17.85 -1.56 -18.46
N ASN A 308 -17.11 -1.40 -17.35
CA ASN A 308 -17.60 -1.64 -15.98
C ASN A 308 -17.99 -3.10 -15.70
N GLU A 309 -17.54 -4.06 -16.52
CA GLU A 309 -17.77 -5.48 -16.26
C GLU A 309 -17.06 -5.91 -14.98
N PRO A 310 -17.77 -6.47 -13.98
CA PRO A 310 -17.17 -6.77 -12.69
C PRO A 310 -16.20 -7.95 -12.75
N LEU A 311 -15.34 -8.06 -11.73
CA LEU A 311 -14.50 -9.23 -11.51
C LEU A 311 -15.24 -10.23 -10.61
N TRP A 312 -15.67 -11.34 -11.18
CA TRP A 312 -16.38 -12.39 -10.46
C TRP A 312 -15.40 -13.28 -9.70
N ILE A 313 -15.73 -13.63 -8.47
CA ILE A 313 -14.95 -14.58 -7.66
C ILE A 313 -15.92 -15.62 -7.12
N PRO A 314 -15.66 -16.93 -7.32
CA PRO A 314 -16.50 -17.98 -6.79
C PRO A 314 -16.80 -17.78 -5.30
N ARG A 315 -18.06 -17.99 -4.92
CA ARG A 315 -18.55 -17.71 -3.58
C ARG A 315 -17.76 -18.40 -2.48
N GLU A 316 -17.35 -19.65 -2.73
CA GLU A 316 -16.57 -20.45 -1.79
C GLU A 316 -15.24 -19.75 -1.49
N LYS A 317 -14.55 -19.26 -2.54
CA LYS A 317 -13.30 -18.50 -2.39
C LYS A 317 -13.54 -17.16 -1.67
N LEU A 318 -14.65 -16.48 -1.94
CA LEU A 318 -15.01 -15.24 -1.24
C LEU A 318 -15.16 -15.49 0.27
N LEU A 319 -15.92 -16.51 0.65
CA LEU A 319 -16.12 -16.89 2.06
C LEU A 319 -14.82 -17.27 2.75
N GLU A 320 -13.98 -18.08 2.10
CA GLU A 320 -12.68 -18.50 2.63
C GLU A 320 -11.71 -17.32 2.79
N SER A 321 -11.80 -16.34 1.89
CA SER A 321 -10.93 -15.16 1.90
C SER A 321 -11.38 -14.07 2.88
N LEU A 322 -12.63 -14.11 3.37
CA LEU A 322 -13.22 -13.07 4.19
C LEU A 322 -12.81 -13.21 5.66
N SER A 323 -12.24 -12.14 6.20
CA SER A 323 -11.83 -12.04 7.60
C SER A 323 -12.17 -10.67 8.19
N ALA A 324 -12.30 -10.61 9.51
CA ALA A 324 -12.38 -9.36 10.24
C ALA A 324 -10.98 -8.85 10.60
N CYS A 325 -10.84 -7.53 10.67
CA CYS A 325 -9.64 -6.87 11.18
C CYS A 325 -9.98 -5.69 12.10
N ASP A 326 -9.02 -5.35 12.96
CA ASP A 326 -9.09 -4.17 13.80
C ASP A 326 -8.98 -2.90 12.95
N ILE A 327 -9.50 -1.78 13.48
CA ILE A 327 -9.33 -0.48 12.85
C ILE A 327 -8.02 0.16 13.30
N LEU A 328 -7.27 0.65 12.32
CA LEU A 328 -6.07 1.44 12.53
C LEU A 328 -6.40 2.94 12.38
N GLU A 329 -5.80 3.77 13.21
CA GLU A 329 -5.95 5.21 13.11
C GLU A 329 -4.89 5.85 12.18
N PRO A 330 -5.23 6.97 11.52
CA PRO A 330 -6.58 7.51 11.36
C PRO A 330 -7.48 6.59 10.52
N TYR A 331 -8.72 6.38 10.96
CA TYR A 331 -9.74 5.75 10.13
C TYR A 331 -10.10 6.65 8.94
N LEU A 332 -10.15 6.08 7.73
CA LEU A 332 -10.30 6.82 6.47
C LEU A 332 -11.72 6.75 5.88
N ARG A 333 -12.68 6.16 6.60
CA ARG A 333 -14.10 6.10 6.22
C ARG A 333 -14.96 6.94 7.17
N GLU A 334 -16.27 6.92 6.97
CA GLU A 334 -17.22 7.61 7.82
C GLU A 334 -17.25 6.97 9.21
N GLU A 335 -17.19 7.76 10.29
CA GLU A 335 -17.09 7.22 11.65
C GLU A 335 -18.25 6.25 12.00
N GLY A 336 -19.44 6.46 11.43
CA GLY A 336 -20.59 5.58 11.62
C GLY A 336 -20.46 4.18 11.00
N THR A 337 -19.46 3.94 10.13
CA THR A 337 -19.20 2.62 9.54
C THR A 337 -18.14 1.83 10.30
N LYS A 338 -17.59 2.42 11.37
CA LYS A 338 -16.54 1.82 12.19
C LYS A 338 -17.12 0.77 13.11
N LEU A 339 -16.56 -0.44 13.07
CA LEU A 339 -16.89 -1.52 13.99
C LEU A 339 -15.64 -1.92 14.80
N THR A 340 -15.87 -2.58 15.93
CA THR A 340 -14.85 -3.41 16.57
C THR A 340 -14.62 -4.68 15.74
N ARG A 341 -13.44 -5.28 15.89
CA ARG A 341 -13.16 -6.57 15.26
C ARG A 341 -14.16 -7.65 15.69
N GLN A 342 -14.56 -7.68 16.96
CA GLN A 342 -15.50 -8.68 17.47
C GLN A 342 -16.88 -8.57 16.82
N GLU A 343 -17.40 -7.36 16.64
CA GLU A 343 -18.67 -7.13 15.94
C GLU A 343 -18.58 -7.58 14.47
N ALA A 344 -17.48 -7.26 13.79
CA ALA A 344 -17.25 -7.71 12.41
C ALA A 344 -17.16 -9.24 12.30
N GLU A 345 -16.49 -9.91 13.25
CA GLU A 345 -16.44 -11.38 13.29
C GLU A 345 -17.83 -11.99 13.52
N GLU A 346 -18.68 -11.38 14.34
CA GLU A 346 -20.05 -11.84 14.55
C GLU A 346 -20.89 -11.74 13.28
N ILE A 347 -20.75 -10.63 12.54
CA ILE A 347 -21.41 -10.46 11.24
C ILE A 347 -20.97 -11.54 10.25
N ILE A 348 -19.67 -11.83 10.16
CA ILE A 348 -19.14 -12.88 9.27
C ILE A 348 -19.70 -14.26 9.66
N ARG A 349 -19.72 -14.59 10.96
CA ARG A 349 -20.29 -15.86 11.45
C ARG A 349 -21.78 -15.99 11.10
N ASN A 350 -22.55 -14.92 11.24
CA ASN A 350 -23.98 -14.92 10.90
C ASN A 350 -24.21 -15.13 9.40
N LEU A 351 -23.36 -14.54 8.54
CA LEU A 351 -23.40 -14.79 7.10
C LEU A 351 -23.14 -16.26 6.78
N GLN A 352 -22.10 -16.86 7.35
CA GLN A 352 -21.79 -18.28 7.14
C GLN A 352 -22.94 -19.20 7.58
N TYR A 353 -23.60 -18.89 8.70
CA TYR A 353 -24.73 -19.67 9.19
C TYR A 353 -25.94 -19.64 8.25
N ILE A 354 -26.31 -18.46 7.74
CA ILE A 354 -27.42 -18.31 6.78
C ILE A 354 -27.17 -19.14 5.52
N LEU A 355 -25.93 -19.17 5.04
CA LEU A 355 -25.57 -19.87 3.80
C LEU A 355 -25.60 -21.39 3.92
N VAL A 356 -25.17 -21.93 5.06
CA VAL A 356 -25.30 -23.38 5.36
C VAL A 356 -26.78 -23.76 5.49
N SER A 357 -27.58 -22.93 6.15
CA SER A 357 -29.00 -23.18 6.41
C SER A 357 -29.84 -23.21 5.12
N VAL A 358 -29.56 -22.30 4.17
CA VAL A 358 -30.24 -22.26 2.87
C VAL A 358 -29.84 -23.45 1.99
N SER A 359 -28.56 -23.86 2.03
CA SER A 359 -28.07 -25.02 1.26
C SER A 359 -28.67 -26.35 1.76
N SER A 360 -28.92 -26.48 3.06
CA SER A 360 -29.58 -27.66 3.64
C SER A 360 -31.09 -27.71 3.43
N ALA A 361 -31.74 -26.59 3.07
CA ALA A 361 -33.18 -26.54 2.79
C ALA A 361 -33.52 -26.79 1.31
N LEU A 362 -32.52 -26.81 0.43
CA LEU A 362 -32.63 -27.03 -1.02
C LEU A 362 -32.21 -28.44 -1.47
N LEU A 363 -31.81 -29.31 -0.53
CA LEU A 363 -31.55 -30.74 -0.68
C LEU A 363 -32.68 -31.52 0.01
#